data_AF-A0A7S1LCN7-F1
#
_entry.id   AF-A0A7S1LCN7-F1
#
_cell.length_a   1.000
_cell.length_b   1.000
_cell.length_c   1.000
_cell.angle_alpha   90.00
_cell.angle_beta   90.00
_cell.angle_gamma   90.00
#
_symmetry.space_group_name_H-M   'P 1'
#
loop_
_entity.id
_entity.type
_entity.pdbx_description
1 polymer ?
#
loop_
_entity_poly.entity_id
_entity_poly.type
_entity_poly.pdbx_seq_one_letter_code
_entity_poly.pdbx_strand_id
1 'polypeptide(L)'
;MVFYDLASDGSRMQLVGSAKDHEGSEAFPDVHGRIGRGDLVGARGFVGKSKRGELSVFAREVKLLAPCLHMLPREQTGLKDQETRYRKRYLDLIVNDGVRETFTTRSRITGFIRKYLEARGFLEVETPMM
;
A
#
# COMPACT_ATOMS: atom_id res chain seq x y z
N MET A 1 22.95 7.74 0.65
CA MET A 1 21.92 7.08 -0.18
C MET A 1 21.02 6.29 0.76
N VAL A 2 19.71 6.30 0.51
CA VAL A 2 18.70 5.58 1.30
C VAL A 2 17.79 4.83 0.33
N PHE A 3 17.31 3.65 0.75
CA PHE A 3 16.41 2.81 -0.03
C PHE A 3 15.13 2.56 0.77
N TYR A 4 13.98 2.68 0.13
CA TYR A 4 12.69 2.33 0.69
C TYR A 4 11.95 1.39 -0.25
N ASP A 5 11.19 0.46 0.32
CA ASP A 5 10.21 -0.33 -0.41
C ASP A 5 8.84 0.31 -0.23
N LEU A 6 8.32 0.89 -1.31
CA LEU A 6 6.96 1.44 -1.32
C LEU A 6 5.98 0.35 -1.72
N ALA A 7 5.05 0.06 -0.82
CA ALA A 7 3.91 -0.79 -1.10
C ALA A 7 2.70 0.07 -1.44
N SER A 8 2.10 -0.16 -2.61
CA SER A 8 0.83 0.45 -3.01
C SER A 8 0.05 -0.52 -3.88
N ASP A 9 -1.25 -0.61 -3.63
CA ASP A 9 -2.19 -1.43 -4.40
C ASP A 9 -1.77 -2.89 -4.67
N GLY A 10 -1.16 -3.52 -3.67
CA GLY A 10 -0.67 -4.90 -3.76
C GLY A 10 0.59 -5.06 -4.62
N SER A 11 1.18 -3.96 -5.07
CA SER A 11 2.47 -3.91 -5.76
C SER A 11 3.53 -3.28 -4.88
N ARG A 12 4.79 -3.63 -5.15
CA ARG A 12 5.96 -3.04 -4.48
C ARG A 12 6.84 -2.34 -5.51
N MET A 13 7.40 -1.19 -5.13
CA MET A 13 8.32 -0.42 -5.96
C MET A 13 9.43 0.15 -5.09
N GLN A 14 10.67 0.02 -5.56
CA GLN A 14 11.82 0.58 -4.86
C GLN A 14 11.89 2.09 -5.05
N LEU A 15 12.16 2.80 -3.96
CA LEU A 15 12.48 4.22 -3.95
C LEU A 15 13.94 4.42 -3.55
N VAL A 16 14.70 5.14 -4.37
CA VAL A 16 16.11 5.43 -4.15
C VAL A 16 16.28 6.92 -3.87
N GLY A 17 16.67 7.26 -2.64
CA GLY A 17 17.01 8.62 -2.23
C GLY A 17 18.53 8.85 -2.30
N SER A 18 18.95 9.87 -3.03
CA SER A 18 20.34 10.29 -3.17
C SER A 18 20.50 11.75 -2.78
N ALA A 19 21.42 12.05 -1.85
CA ALA A 19 21.67 13.42 -1.42
C ALA A 19 22.17 14.33 -2.55
N LYS A 20 22.76 13.76 -3.61
CA LYS A 20 23.23 14.51 -4.79
C LYS A 20 22.09 14.96 -5.69
N ASP A 21 21.00 14.21 -5.71
CA ASP A 21 19.87 14.39 -6.64
C ASP A 21 18.65 14.99 -5.94
N HIS A 22 18.79 15.39 -4.67
CA HIS A 22 17.73 15.94 -3.84
C HIS A 22 17.47 17.41 -4.18
N GLU A 23 16.24 17.71 -4.58
CA GLU A 23 15.74 19.03 -4.99
C GLU A 23 14.61 19.53 -4.06
N GLY A 24 14.33 18.80 -2.97
CA GLY A 24 13.30 19.17 -1.99
C GLY A 24 13.69 20.40 -1.16
N SER A 25 12.69 21.09 -0.61
CA SER A 25 12.88 22.31 0.21
C SER A 25 13.56 22.06 1.55
N GLU A 26 13.37 20.88 2.14
CA GLU A 26 13.99 20.47 3.40
C GLU A 26 15.29 19.70 3.13
N ALA A 27 16.27 19.76 4.05
CA ALA A 27 17.54 19.08 3.86
C ALA A 27 17.36 17.55 3.82
N PHE A 28 18.12 16.88 2.95
CA PHE A 28 18.06 15.43 2.77
C PHE A 28 18.13 14.64 4.08
N PRO A 29 19.07 14.91 5.03
CA PRO A 29 19.13 14.18 6.29
C PRO A 29 17.88 14.38 7.16
N ASP A 30 17.28 15.56 7.16
CA ASP A 30 16.13 15.89 8.00
C ASP A 30 14.87 15.16 7.52
N VAL A 31 14.64 15.16 6.21
CA VAL A 31 13.51 14.44 5.60
C VAL A 31 13.62 12.95 5.87
N HIS A 32 14.77 12.36 5.55
CA HIS A 32 14.97 10.92 5.67
C HIS A 32 15.10 10.44 7.12
N GLY A 33 15.53 11.32 8.04
CA GLY A 33 15.60 11.03 9.48
C GLY A 33 14.22 10.98 10.17
N ARG A 34 13.20 11.62 9.59
CA ARG A 34 11.82 11.61 10.11
C ARG A 34 11.00 10.42 9.61
N ILE A 35 11.37 9.82 8.48
CA ILE A 35 10.61 8.74 7.86
C ILE A 35 10.90 7.42 8.56
N GLY A 36 9.87 6.83 9.15
CA GLY A 36 9.85 5.51 9.76
C GLY A 36 9.20 4.45 8.89
N ARG A 37 9.34 3.18 9.30
CA ARG A 37 8.66 2.06 8.65
C ARG A 37 7.15 2.13 8.92
N GLY A 38 6.37 2.09 7.85
CA GLY A 38 4.91 2.16 7.91
C GLY A 38 4.34 3.55 7.62
N ASP A 39 5.21 4.56 7.52
CA ASP A 39 4.80 5.90 7.13
C ASP A 39 4.25 5.93 5.71
N LEU A 40 3.22 6.75 5.50
CA LEU A 40 2.78 7.11 4.17
C LEU A 40 3.66 8.23 3.65
N VAL A 41 4.34 7.97 2.55
CA VAL A 41 5.25 8.92 1.91
C VAL A 41 4.85 9.17 0.47
N GLY A 42 5.02 10.40 0.03
CA GLY A 42 4.93 10.81 -1.36
C GLY A 42 6.33 11.04 -1.89
N ALA A 43 6.59 10.65 -3.14
CA ALA A 43 7.87 10.89 -3.78
C ALA A 43 7.69 11.41 -5.19
N ARG A 44 8.59 12.32 -5.59
CA ARG A 44 8.70 12.82 -6.96
C ARG A 44 10.11 12.56 -7.48
N GLY A 45 10.21 12.15 -8.73
CA GLY A 45 11.48 11.72 -9.29
C GLY A 45 11.32 11.09 -10.67
N PHE A 46 12.34 10.38 -11.10
CA PHE A 46 12.36 9.68 -12.40
C PHE A 46 12.39 8.17 -12.20
N VAL A 47 11.74 7.45 -13.10
CA VAL A 47 11.75 5.98 -13.13
C VAL A 47 13.02 5.51 -13.84
N GLY A 48 13.66 4.48 -13.29
CA GLY A 48 14.80 3.82 -13.94
C GLY A 48 15.04 2.44 -13.37
N LYS A 49 16.16 1.81 -13.77
CA LYS A 49 16.62 0.56 -13.16
C LYS A 49 17.86 0.82 -12.33
N SER A 50 17.91 0.24 -11.13
CA SER A 50 19.11 0.25 -10.29
C SER A 50 20.23 -0.55 -10.96
N LYS A 51 21.46 -0.44 -10.45
CA LYS A 51 22.61 -1.25 -10.94
C LYS A 51 22.36 -2.76 -10.84
N ARG A 52 21.43 -3.20 -9.97
CA ARG A 52 21.01 -4.60 -9.81
C ARG A 52 19.87 -4.99 -10.74
N GLY A 53 19.41 -4.08 -11.60
CA GLY A 53 18.33 -4.32 -12.57
C GLY A 53 16.91 -4.17 -12.01
N GLU A 54 16.77 -3.82 -10.72
CA GLU A 54 15.49 -3.62 -10.06
C GLU A 54 14.83 -2.31 -10.54
N LEU A 55 13.51 -2.33 -10.75
CA LEU A 55 12.75 -1.15 -11.14
C LEU A 55 12.63 -0.20 -9.94
N SER A 56 13.12 1.03 -10.10
CA SER A 56 13.24 1.99 -9.01
C SER A 56 12.78 3.37 -9.44
N VAL A 57 12.24 4.12 -8.49
CA VAL A 57 12.07 5.58 -8.59
C VAL A 57 13.25 6.24 -7.92
N PHE A 58 14.01 7.03 -8.68
CA PHE A 58 15.07 7.87 -8.15
C PHE A 58 14.47 9.19 -7.69
N ALA A 59 14.35 9.34 -6.38
CA ALA A 59 13.64 10.45 -5.75
C ALA A 59 14.47 11.73 -5.82
N ARG A 60 13.86 12.78 -6.35
CA ARG A 60 14.31 14.17 -6.22
C ARG A 60 13.70 14.85 -5.00
N GLU A 61 12.52 14.40 -4.60
CA GLU A 61 11.84 14.88 -3.41
C GLU A 61 11.07 13.74 -2.77
N VAL A 62 11.14 13.67 -1.45
CA VAL A 62 10.33 12.78 -0.63
C VAL A 62 9.62 13.62 0.42
N LYS A 63 8.34 13.35 0.64
CA LYS A 63 7.51 14.05 1.62
C LYS A 63 6.78 13.05 2.48
N LEU A 64 6.85 13.25 3.80
CA LEU A 64 6.00 12.53 4.75
C LEU A 64 4.56 13.02 4.61
N LEU A 65 3.64 12.13 4.25
CA LEU A 65 2.22 12.44 4.09
C LEU A 65 1.45 12.15 5.38
N ALA A 66 1.71 10.98 5.98
CA ALA A 66 1.15 10.63 7.28
C ALA A 66 2.12 9.71 8.06
N PRO A 67 2.46 10.04 9.31
CA PRO A 67 3.34 9.22 10.13
C PRO A 67 2.61 7.99 10.70
N CYS A 68 3.33 6.88 10.79
CA CYS A 68 2.91 5.68 11.51
C CYS A 68 3.41 5.75 12.96
N LEU A 69 2.48 5.98 13.89
CA LEU A 69 2.80 6.16 15.31
C LEU A 69 3.00 4.84 16.07
N HIS A 70 2.82 3.70 15.40
CA HIS A 70 2.94 2.37 16.01
C HIS A 70 3.93 1.51 15.24
N MET A 71 4.71 0.72 15.98
CA MET A 71 5.61 -0.23 15.35
C MET A 71 4.82 -1.33 14.63
N LEU A 72 4.97 -1.42 13.31
CA LEU A 72 4.36 -2.49 12.52
C LEU A 72 5.00 -3.85 12.84
N PRO A 73 4.20 -4.95 12.84
CA PRO A 73 4.74 -6.31 12.91
C PRO A 73 5.79 -6.56 11.82
N ARG A 74 6.75 -7.43 12.09
CA ARG A 74 7.74 -7.81 11.06
C ARG A 74 7.06 -8.63 9.96
N GLU A 75 7.37 -8.33 8.70
CA GLU A 75 6.78 -9.02 7.53
C GLU A 75 6.98 -10.54 7.60
N GLN A 76 8.16 -11.00 8.03
CA GLN A 76 8.50 -12.43 8.12
C GLN A 76 7.61 -13.22 9.08
N THR A 77 7.14 -12.59 10.16
CA THR A 77 6.25 -13.23 11.13
C THR A 77 4.80 -13.20 10.70
N GLY A 78 4.42 -12.24 9.83
CA GLY A 78 3.04 -11.95 9.46
C GLY A 78 2.18 -11.59 10.68
N LEU A 79 0.90 -11.26 10.44
CA LEU A 79 -0.10 -11.22 11.49
C LEU A 79 -0.90 -12.53 11.41
N LYS A 80 -0.60 -13.48 12.31
CA LYS A 80 -1.19 -14.83 12.29
C LYS A 80 -2.42 -14.99 13.18
N ASP A 81 -2.42 -14.33 14.33
CA ASP A 81 -3.51 -14.42 15.30
C ASP A 81 -4.85 -13.96 14.70
N GLN A 82 -5.81 -14.87 14.62
CA GLN A 82 -7.07 -14.64 13.92
C GLN A 82 -7.92 -13.55 14.58
N GLU A 83 -7.94 -13.51 15.92
CA GLU A 83 -8.70 -12.50 16.66
C GLU A 83 -8.17 -11.09 16.34
N THR A 84 -6.85 -10.90 16.43
CA THR A 84 -6.20 -9.61 16.13
C THR A 84 -6.42 -9.21 14.68
N ARG A 85 -6.32 -10.13 13.72
CA ARG A 85 -6.58 -9.85 12.29
C ARG A 85 -8.00 -9.34 12.05
N TYR A 86 -8.97 -9.94 12.73
CA TYR A 86 -10.38 -9.58 12.56
C TYR A 86 -10.72 -8.27 13.27
N ARG A 87 -10.16 -8.02 14.45
CA ARG A 87 -10.33 -6.75 15.19
C ARG A 87 -9.59 -5.59 14.53
N LYS A 88 -8.40 -5.83 13.97
CA LYS A 88 -7.53 -4.82 13.33
C LYS A 88 -7.36 -5.11 11.84
N ARG A 89 -8.46 -5.11 11.10
CA ARG A 89 -8.46 -5.44 9.66
C ARG A 89 -7.53 -4.55 8.83
N TYR A 90 -7.38 -3.26 9.18
CA TYR A 90 -6.44 -2.35 8.51
C TYR A 90 -4.99 -2.86 8.60
N LEU A 91 -4.59 -3.43 9.74
CA LEU A 91 -3.26 -3.98 9.94
C LEU A 91 -3.07 -5.28 9.17
N ASP A 92 -4.11 -6.12 9.15
CA ASP A 92 -4.15 -7.35 8.35
C ASP A 92 -3.97 -7.06 6.85
N LEU A 93 -4.61 -6.00 6.33
CA LEU A 93 -4.49 -5.56 4.94
C LEU A 93 -3.11 -4.98 4.58
N ILE A 94 -2.37 -4.43 5.55
CA ILE A 94 -1.02 -3.89 5.34
C ILE A 94 0.02 -5.02 5.35
N VAL A 95 -0.14 -6.00 6.24
CA VAL A 95 0.89 -7.03 6.49
C VAL A 95 0.68 -8.28 5.63
N ASN A 96 -0.57 -8.64 5.31
CA ASN A 96 -0.90 -9.88 4.61
C ASN A 96 -1.48 -9.58 3.22
N ASP A 97 -0.63 -9.61 2.18
CA ASP A 97 -0.99 -9.26 0.79
C ASP A 97 -2.20 -10.06 0.24
N GLY A 98 -2.31 -11.36 0.55
CA GLY A 98 -3.40 -12.23 0.07
C GLY A 98 -4.81 -11.87 0.59
N VAL A 99 -4.91 -11.06 1.65
CA VAL A 99 -6.21 -10.65 2.21
C VAL A 99 -6.94 -9.71 1.23
N ARG A 100 -6.21 -8.83 0.55
CA ARG A 100 -6.77 -7.91 -0.45
C ARG A 100 -7.43 -8.67 -1.61
N GLU A 101 -6.81 -9.75 -2.07
CA GLU A 101 -7.33 -10.59 -3.16
C GLU A 101 -8.65 -11.25 -2.78
N THR A 102 -8.80 -11.66 -1.52
CA THR A 102 -10.06 -12.22 -1.00
C THR A 102 -11.20 -11.22 -1.14
N PHE A 103 -11.01 -9.97 -0.72
CA PHE A 103 -12.02 -8.92 -0.82
C PHE A 103 -12.29 -8.50 -2.27
N THR A 104 -11.25 -8.44 -3.09
CA THR A 104 -11.38 -8.15 -4.52
C THR A 104 -12.22 -9.23 -5.22
N THR A 105 -11.96 -10.50 -4.89
CA THR A 105 -12.71 -11.64 -5.42
C THR A 105 -14.17 -11.61 -4.98
N ARG A 106 -14.44 -11.34 -3.69
CA ARG A 106 -15.81 -11.17 -3.19
C ARG A 106 -16.56 -10.07 -3.95
N SER A 107 -15.93 -8.92 -4.18
CA SER A 107 -16.53 -7.82 -4.95
C SER A 107 -16.85 -8.24 -6.39
N ARG A 108 -15.92 -8.96 -7.04
CA ARG A 108 -16.12 -9.52 -8.39
C ARG A 108 -17.29 -10.52 -8.44
N ILE A 109 -17.43 -11.38 -7.43
CA ILE A 109 -18.54 -12.35 -7.33
C ILE A 109 -19.88 -11.61 -7.28
N THR A 110 -20.04 -10.65 -6.35
CA THR A 110 -21.28 -9.88 -6.24
C THR A 110 -21.57 -9.10 -7.53
N GLY A 111 -20.56 -8.47 -8.12
CA GLY A 111 -20.70 -7.76 -9.40
C GLY A 111 -21.08 -8.67 -10.57
N PHE A 112 -20.58 -9.89 -10.60
CA PHE A 112 -20.96 -10.89 -11.61
C PHE A 112 -22.43 -11.32 -11.45
N ILE A 113 -22.85 -11.64 -10.22
CA ILE A 113 -24.23 -12.07 -9.94
C ILE A 113 -25.23 -10.98 -10.38
N ARG A 114 -24.98 -9.72 -10.03
CA ARG A 114 -25.81 -8.58 -10.46
C ARG A 114 -25.94 -8.52 -11.98
N LYS A 115 -24.80 -8.45 -12.68
CA LYS A 115 -24.77 -8.39 -14.16
C LYS A 115 -25.46 -9.58 -14.81
N TYR A 116 -25.31 -10.78 -14.25
CA TYR A 116 -25.92 -12.00 -14.78
C TYR A 116 -27.45 -11.97 -14.71
N LEU A 117 -28.00 -11.46 -13.61
CA LEU A 117 -29.45 -11.34 -13.38
C LEU A 117 -30.05 -10.16 -14.14
N GLU A 118 -29.39 -9.00 -14.14
CA GLU A 118 -29.78 -7.82 -14.94
C GLU A 118 -29.92 -8.15 -16.42
N ALA A 119 -28.95 -8.89 -16.99
CA ALA A 119 -29.00 -9.34 -18.38
C ALA A 119 -30.20 -10.25 -18.72
N ARG A 120 -30.92 -10.74 -17.70
CA ARG A 120 -32.13 -11.57 -17.83
C ARG A 120 -33.41 -10.82 -17.47
N GLY A 121 -33.33 -9.52 -17.25
CA GLY A 121 -34.48 -8.67 -16.93
C GLY A 121 -34.92 -8.72 -15.47
N PHE A 122 -34.09 -9.24 -14.56
CA PHE A 122 -34.36 -9.13 -13.13
C PHE A 122 -34.12 -7.70 -12.64
N LEU A 123 -34.96 -7.25 -11.71
CA LEU A 123 -34.82 -5.95 -11.03
C LEU A 123 -34.24 -6.19 -9.62
N GLU A 124 -33.13 -5.53 -9.29
CA GLU A 124 -32.58 -5.53 -7.92
C GLU A 124 -33.52 -4.74 -6.99
N VAL A 125 -33.89 -5.33 -5.86
CA VAL A 125 -34.80 -4.74 -4.87
C VAL A 125 -34.21 -4.88 -3.47
N GLU A 126 -34.51 -3.92 -2.60
CA GLU A 126 -34.17 -3.99 -1.17
C GLU A 126 -35.44 -4.28 -0.37
N THR A 127 -35.40 -5.27 0.52
CA THR A 127 -36.49 -5.60 1.43
C THR A 127 -36.15 -5.14 2.85
N PRO A 128 -37.16 -4.83 3.70
CA PRO A 128 -36.91 -4.39 5.07
C PRO A 128 -35.99 -5.35 5.85
N MET A 129 -34.91 -4.81 6.43
CA MET A 129 -34.05 -5.50 7.39
C MET A 129 -34.50 -5.09 8.80
N MET A 130 -35.15 -6.01 9.53
CA MET A 130 -35.54 -5.83 10.94
C MET A 130 -34.54 -6.50 11.88
#